data_AF-A0A8E5EM63-F1
#
_entry.id   AF-A0A8E5EM63-F1
#
_cell.length_a   1.000
_cell.length_b   1.000
_cell.length_c   1.000
_cell.angle_alpha   90.00
_cell.angle_beta   90.00
_cell.angle_gamma   90.00
#
_symmetry.space_group_name_H-M   'P 1'
#
loop_
_entity.id
_entity.type
_entity.pdbx_description
1 polymer ?
#
loop_
_entity_poly.entity_id
_entity_poly.type
_entity_poly.pdbx_seq_one_letter_code
_entity_poly.pdbx_strand_id
1 'polypeptide(L)'
;MLKVNIMKKATLITNNLGHLVCSDSLIFKSKLTGKTIYLSPSHLSARIFEKNSKKLKWEYFNCWSDGLNLVKEIFNKELIEKEKTTAFKEKLIPGSILVSSWGSEQTNVSFYQVISSTAKTVTLREIEKYRFEEDMRGWVTPKPNEFIGPAFRKKIESEYVQIGNREIARLLKFTVIDETGTKVYERQKFTSYA
;
A
#
# COMPACT_ATOMS: atom_id res chain seq x y z
N MET A 1 -26.34 42.53 -27.68
CA MET A 1 -26.17 41.21 -28.31
C MET A 1 -25.34 40.32 -27.39
N LEU A 2 -25.96 39.40 -26.65
CA LEU A 2 -25.23 38.38 -25.90
C LEU A 2 -24.66 37.36 -26.89
N LYS A 3 -23.33 37.22 -26.95
CA LYS A 3 -22.69 36.10 -27.63
C LYS A 3 -22.93 34.84 -26.79
N VAL A 4 -24.02 34.13 -27.09
CA VAL A 4 -24.23 32.76 -26.60
C VAL A 4 -23.21 31.89 -27.34
N ASN A 5 -22.07 31.66 -26.70
CA ASN A 5 -21.06 30.74 -27.20
C ASN A 5 -21.62 29.33 -26.96
N ILE A 6 -22.27 28.77 -27.96
CA ILE A 6 -22.76 27.38 -27.93
C ILE A 6 -21.52 26.50 -27.79
N MET A 7 -21.23 26.05 -26.56
CA MET A 7 -20.15 25.11 -26.32
C MET A 7 -20.40 23.90 -27.22
N LYS A 8 -19.51 23.65 -28.18
CA LYS A 8 -19.57 22.47 -29.05
C LYS A 8 -19.75 21.24 -28.15
N LYS A 9 -20.77 20.43 -28.44
CA LYS A 9 -21.01 19.16 -27.77
C LYS A 9 -19.74 18.32 -27.92
N ALA A 10 -19.03 18.06 -26.83
CA ALA A 10 -17.78 17.31 -26.91
C ALA A 10 -18.06 15.91 -27.47
N THR A 11 -17.10 15.37 -28.21
CA THR A 11 -17.20 14.06 -28.83
C THR A 11 -16.20 13.11 -28.18
N LEU A 12 -16.50 11.82 -28.25
CA LEU A 12 -15.57 10.77 -27.84
C LEU A 12 -14.50 10.62 -28.93
N ILE A 13 -13.24 10.82 -28.54
CA ILE A 13 -12.06 10.63 -29.39
C ILE A 13 -11.16 9.56 -28.80
N THR A 14 -10.35 8.92 -29.63
CA THR A 14 -9.30 8.02 -29.16
C THR A 14 -8.01 8.79 -28.90
N ASN A 15 -7.38 8.55 -27.75
CA ASN A 15 -6.06 9.10 -27.45
C ASN A 15 -4.95 8.26 -28.12
N ASN A 16 -3.70 8.69 -27.98
CA ASN A 16 -2.53 8.01 -28.56
C ASN A 16 -2.30 6.58 -28.03
N LEU A 17 -3.01 6.17 -26.97
CA LEU A 17 -2.98 4.82 -26.40
C LEU A 17 -4.20 3.98 -26.84
N GLY A 18 -5.04 4.51 -27.73
CA GLY A 18 -6.27 3.86 -28.20
C GLY A 18 -7.45 3.94 -27.23
N HIS A 19 -7.34 4.72 -26.15
CA HIS A 19 -8.40 4.85 -25.17
C HIS A 19 -9.38 5.95 -25.58
N LEU A 20 -10.69 5.69 -25.44
CA LEU A 20 -11.69 6.72 -25.62
C LEU A 20 -11.53 7.78 -24.51
N VAL A 21 -11.58 9.06 -24.86
CA VAL A 21 -11.63 10.24 -23.98
C VAL A 21 -12.57 11.30 -24.58
N CYS A 22 -13.12 12.22 -23.78
CA CYS A 22 -13.88 13.34 -24.35
C CYS A 22 -12.92 14.38 -24.92
N SER A 23 -13.24 14.98 -26.06
CA SER A 23 -12.37 15.93 -26.76
C SER A 23 -12.09 17.22 -25.98
N ASP A 24 -12.95 17.58 -25.03
CA ASP A 24 -12.82 18.74 -24.14
C ASP A 24 -12.11 18.43 -22.81
N SER A 25 -11.57 17.23 -22.64
CA SER A 25 -11.02 16.80 -21.35
C SER A 25 -9.75 17.58 -20.97
N LEU A 26 -9.71 18.07 -19.73
CA LEU A 26 -8.47 18.52 -19.09
C LEU A 26 -7.66 17.31 -18.62
N ILE A 27 -6.33 17.36 -18.82
CA ILE A 27 -5.44 16.22 -18.52
C ILE A 27 -4.62 16.53 -17.28
N PHE A 28 -4.79 15.72 -16.24
CA PHE A 28 -3.99 15.76 -15.03
C PHE A 28 -3.07 14.53 -14.97
N LYS A 29 -1.78 14.74 -14.72
CA LYS A 29 -0.79 13.66 -14.63
C LYS A 29 -0.10 13.67 -13.27
N SER A 30 -0.14 12.54 -12.57
CA SER A 30 0.62 12.34 -11.34
C SER A 30 2.09 12.11 -11.66
N LYS A 31 2.97 12.89 -11.03
CA LYS A 31 4.43 12.67 -11.10
C LYS A 31 4.90 11.46 -10.28
N LEU A 32 4.07 10.99 -9.34
CA LEU A 32 4.43 9.90 -8.42
C LEU A 32 4.16 8.54 -9.02
N THR A 33 2.92 8.31 -9.45
CA THR A 33 2.45 7.01 -9.95
C THR A 33 2.45 6.96 -11.48
N GLY A 34 2.49 8.11 -12.15
CA GLY A 34 2.26 8.22 -13.59
C GLY A 34 0.78 8.08 -13.99
N LYS A 35 -0.14 8.06 -13.01
CA LYS A 35 -1.58 8.05 -13.25
C LYS A 35 -2.00 9.29 -14.04
N THR A 36 -2.85 9.10 -15.04
CA THR A 36 -3.39 10.17 -15.89
C THR A 36 -4.90 10.23 -15.76
N ILE A 37 -5.45 11.41 -15.53
CA ILE A 37 -6.87 11.66 -15.38
C ILE A 37 -7.31 12.62 -16.48
N TYR A 38 -8.31 12.22 -17.27
CA TYR A 38 -8.97 13.05 -18.26
C TYR A 38 -10.31 13.49 -17.68
N LEU A 39 -10.46 14.78 -17.41
CA LEU A 39 -11.63 15.35 -16.76
C LEU A 39 -12.42 16.19 -17.77
N SER A 40 -13.64 15.76 -18.12
CA SER A 40 -14.49 16.43 -19.12
C SER A 40 -15.53 17.34 -18.46
N PRO A 41 -15.49 18.66 -18.73
CA PRO A 41 -16.51 19.59 -18.24
C PRO A 41 -17.89 19.34 -18.84
N SER A 42 -17.98 19.04 -20.14
CA SER A 42 -19.27 18.88 -20.82
C SER A 42 -19.99 17.57 -20.46
N HIS A 43 -19.24 16.50 -20.21
CA HIS A 43 -19.80 15.19 -19.87
C HIS A 43 -19.85 14.93 -18.37
N LEU A 44 -19.39 15.89 -17.55
CA LEU A 44 -19.25 15.76 -16.11
C LEU A 44 -18.70 14.39 -15.69
N SER A 45 -17.58 14.01 -16.30
CA SER A 45 -16.97 12.70 -16.09
C SER A 45 -15.44 12.76 -16.04
N ALA A 46 -14.87 11.83 -15.29
CA ALA A 46 -13.44 11.60 -15.16
C ALA A 46 -13.09 10.22 -15.68
N ARG A 47 -12.02 10.15 -16.49
CA ARG A 47 -11.40 8.90 -16.94
C ARG A 47 -10.02 8.78 -16.34
N ILE A 48 -9.85 7.78 -15.49
CA ILE A 48 -8.64 7.57 -14.72
C ILE A 48 -7.89 6.38 -15.32
N PHE A 49 -6.62 6.59 -15.64
CA PHE A 49 -5.73 5.59 -16.21
C PHE A 49 -4.49 5.44 -15.34
N GLU A 50 -4.18 4.21 -14.94
CA GLU A 50 -2.90 3.90 -14.32
C GLU A 50 -1.79 3.78 -15.36
N LYS A 51 -0.55 4.04 -14.95
CA LYS A 51 0.61 3.92 -15.82
C LYS A 51 0.69 2.50 -16.39
N ASN A 52 0.76 2.39 -17.72
CA ASN A 52 0.86 1.13 -18.47
C ASN A 52 -0.33 0.16 -18.26
N SER A 53 -1.43 0.61 -17.66
CA SER A 53 -2.62 -0.21 -17.46
C SER A 53 -3.62 0.04 -18.58
N LYS A 54 -4.19 -1.05 -19.11
CA LYS A 54 -5.40 -0.98 -19.94
C LYS A 54 -6.67 -0.81 -19.11
N LYS A 55 -6.58 -0.93 -17.77
CA LYS A 55 -7.72 -0.74 -16.88
C LYS A 55 -8.04 0.74 -16.78
N LEU A 56 -9.29 1.04 -17.10
CA LEU A 56 -9.88 2.36 -17.11
C LEU A 56 -10.97 2.40 -16.03
N LYS A 57 -10.92 3.41 -15.17
CA LYS A 57 -12.02 3.70 -14.25
C LYS A 57 -12.79 4.92 -14.74
N TRP A 58 -14.11 4.80 -14.77
CA TRP A 58 -15.03 5.88 -15.06
C TRP A 58 -15.64 6.38 -13.76
N GLU A 59 -15.67 7.69 -13.61
CA GLU A 59 -16.45 8.34 -12.56
C GLU A 59 -17.25 9.48 -13.17
N TYR A 60 -18.53 9.52 -12.83
CA TYR A 60 -19.44 10.61 -13.20
C TYR A 60 -19.67 11.46 -11.97
N PHE A 61 -19.93 12.74 -12.19
CA PHE A 61 -20.18 13.68 -11.12
C PHE A 61 -21.35 14.60 -11.46
N ASN A 62 -21.95 15.21 -10.43
CA ASN A 62 -23.14 16.04 -10.58
C ASN A 62 -22.80 17.46 -10.98
N CYS A 63 -21.61 17.95 -10.61
CA CYS A 63 -21.14 19.27 -10.99
C CYS A 63 -19.61 19.33 -11.17
N TRP A 64 -19.13 20.36 -11.88
CA TRP A 64 -17.71 20.47 -12.23
C TRP A 64 -16.77 20.50 -11.02
N SER A 65 -17.18 21.13 -9.92
CA SER A 65 -16.38 21.18 -8.68
C SER A 65 -16.12 19.80 -8.09
N ASP A 66 -17.08 18.88 -8.19
CA ASP A 66 -16.92 17.50 -7.71
C ASP A 66 -15.80 16.80 -8.48
N GLY A 67 -15.75 17.00 -9.80
CA GLY A 67 -14.69 16.46 -10.65
C GLY A 67 -13.29 16.97 -10.27
N LEU A 68 -13.17 18.26 -9.95
CA LEU A 68 -11.91 18.82 -9.46
C LEU A 68 -11.54 18.30 -8.07
N ASN A 69 -12.51 18.12 -7.19
CA ASN A 69 -12.31 17.55 -5.85
C ASN A 69 -11.85 16.09 -5.92
N LEU A 70 -12.42 15.30 -6.82
CA LEU A 70 -11.99 13.92 -7.08
C LEU A 70 -10.51 13.88 -7.48
N VAL A 71 -10.08 14.74 -8.42
CA VAL A 71 -8.67 14.80 -8.84
C VAL A 71 -7.76 15.15 -7.66
N LYS A 72 -8.14 16.14 -6.84
CA LYS A 72 -7.39 16.52 -5.64
C LYS A 72 -7.30 15.36 -4.65
N GLU A 73 -8.41 14.67 -4.38
CA GLU A 73 -8.45 13.56 -3.44
C GLU A 73 -7.56 12.40 -3.89
N ILE A 74 -7.58 12.06 -5.18
CA ILE A 74 -6.72 11.01 -5.75
C ILE A 74 -5.24 11.36 -5.56
N PHE A 75 -4.82 12.58 -5.89
CA PHE A 75 -3.42 12.98 -5.74
C PHE A 75 -3.00 13.12 -4.28
N ASN A 76 -3.89 13.58 -3.40
CA ASN A 76 -3.62 13.63 -1.96
C ASN A 76 -3.44 12.21 -1.39
N LYS A 77 -4.27 11.24 -1.79
CA LYS A 77 -4.08 9.83 -1.41
C LYS A 77 -2.72 9.29 -1.85
N GLU A 78 -2.30 9.57 -3.08
CA GLU A 78 -0.99 9.15 -3.59
C GLU A 78 0.19 9.77 -2.81
N LEU A 79 0.06 11.03 -2.40
CA LEU A 79 1.05 11.70 -1.55
C LEU A 79 1.14 11.04 -0.17
N ILE A 80 0.00 10.81 0.48
CA ILE A 80 -0.09 10.17 1.80
C ILE A 80 0.49 8.76 1.76
N GLU A 81 0.16 7.95 0.75
CA GLU A 81 0.72 6.60 0.60
C GLU A 81 2.25 6.61 0.43
N LYS A 82 2.77 7.58 -0.31
CA LYS A 82 4.21 7.76 -0.48
C LYS A 82 4.90 8.16 0.84
N GLU A 83 4.31 9.09 1.59
CA GLU A 83 4.81 9.51 2.89
C GLU A 83 4.84 8.33 3.88
N LYS A 84 3.74 7.55 3.94
CA LYS A 84 3.65 6.32 4.72
C LYS A 84 4.74 5.31 4.35
N THR A 85 4.90 5.04 3.05
CA THR A 85 5.95 4.13 2.54
C THR A 85 7.34 4.60 2.98
N THR A 86 7.59 5.91 2.92
CA THR A 86 8.88 6.52 3.29
C THR A 86 9.13 6.37 4.80
N ALA A 87 8.15 6.73 5.63
CA ALA A 87 8.23 6.60 7.08
C ALA A 87 8.34 5.14 7.55
N PHE A 88 7.67 4.20 6.87
CA PHE A 88 7.79 2.77 7.16
C PHE A 88 9.18 2.24 6.79
N LYS A 89 9.69 2.62 5.61
CA LYS A 89 11.02 2.26 5.14
C LYS A 89 12.11 2.69 6.11
N GLU A 90 12.04 3.91 6.66
CA GLU A 90 13.03 4.41 7.62
C GLU A 90 13.13 3.53 8.88
N LYS A 91 12.06 2.82 9.24
CA LYS A 91 12.04 1.88 10.38
C LYS A 91 12.55 0.47 10.03
N LEU A 92 12.69 0.15 8.74
CA LEU A 92 13.19 -1.15 8.25
C LEU A 92 14.73 -1.17 8.19
N ILE A 93 15.36 -0.99 9.34
CA ILE A 93 16.80 -1.15 9.53
C ILE A 93 17.16 -2.62 9.75
N PRO A 94 18.41 -3.06 9.43
CA PRO A 94 18.87 -4.39 9.76
C PRO A 94 18.64 -4.75 11.23
N GLY A 95 18.12 -5.95 11.50
CA GLY A 95 17.75 -6.39 12.84
C GLY A 95 16.35 -5.98 13.31
N SER A 96 15.63 -5.13 12.57
CA SER A 96 14.20 -4.92 12.82
C SER A 96 13.42 -6.22 12.60
N ILE A 97 12.40 -6.45 13.42
CA ILE A 97 11.55 -7.64 13.32
C ILE A 97 10.17 -7.23 12.82
N LEU A 98 9.67 -8.00 11.86
CA LEU A 98 8.31 -7.91 11.36
C LEU A 98 7.54 -9.15 11.83
N VAL A 99 6.24 -8.96 12.04
CA VAL A 99 5.29 -10.01 12.34
C VAL A 99 4.28 -10.12 11.21
N SER A 100 3.99 -11.34 10.79
CA SER A 100 2.78 -11.65 10.02
C SER A 100 1.86 -12.57 10.83
N SER A 101 0.56 -12.29 10.77
CA SER A 101 -0.48 -13.18 11.27
C SER A 101 -1.42 -13.50 10.13
N TRP A 102 -1.63 -14.79 9.87
CA TRP A 102 -2.42 -15.31 8.76
C TRP A 102 -3.16 -16.59 9.16
N GLY A 103 -4.03 -17.07 8.28
CA GLY A 103 -4.93 -18.21 8.56
C GLY A 103 -6.28 -17.77 9.14
N SER A 104 -7.23 -18.71 9.21
CA SER A 104 -8.50 -18.50 9.91
C SER A 104 -8.21 -18.21 11.38
N GLU A 105 -8.84 -17.17 11.90
CA GLU A 105 -8.75 -16.77 13.32
C GLU A 105 -7.33 -16.52 13.86
N GLN A 106 -6.35 -16.17 13.02
CA GLN A 106 -4.97 -15.88 13.46
C GLN A 106 -4.23 -17.12 14.02
N THR A 107 -4.49 -18.28 13.43
CA THR A 107 -3.83 -19.55 13.76
C THR A 107 -2.32 -19.54 13.53
N ASN A 108 -1.86 -18.83 12.51
CA ASN A 108 -0.45 -18.82 12.14
C ASN A 108 0.17 -17.43 12.33
N VAL A 109 1.23 -17.37 13.14
CA VAL A 109 2.05 -16.18 13.32
C VAL A 109 3.49 -16.50 12.92
N SER A 110 4.02 -15.78 11.93
CA SER A 110 5.39 -15.88 11.47
C SER A 110 6.15 -14.59 11.76
N PHE A 111 7.44 -14.72 12.06
CA PHE A 111 8.31 -13.58 12.33
C PHE A 111 9.44 -13.51 11.31
N TYR A 112 9.78 -12.29 10.92
CA TYR A 112 10.79 -12.04 9.90
C TYR A 112 11.77 -10.96 10.38
N GLN A 113 13.06 -11.23 10.28
CA GLN A 113 14.09 -10.25 10.60
C GLN A 113 14.61 -9.59 9.32
N VAL A 114 14.78 -8.27 9.36
CA VAL A 114 15.39 -7.50 8.28
C VAL A 114 16.88 -7.79 8.23
N ILE A 115 17.35 -8.26 7.08
CA ILE A 115 18.78 -8.45 6.79
C ILE A 115 19.36 -7.20 6.15
N SER A 116 18.63 -6.64 5.17
CA SER A 116 19.01 -5.39 4.50
C SER A 116 17.79 -4.73 3.88
N SER A 117 17.85 -3.43 3.66
CA SER A 117 16.81 -2.67 2.98
C SER A 117 17.41 -1.74 1.93
N THR A 118 16.63 -1.49 0.89
CA THR A 118 16.97 -0.60 -0.23
C THR A 118 15.85 0.40 -0.44
N ALA A 119 15.93 1.24 -1.48
CA ALA A 119 14.90 2.25 -1.76
C ALA A 119 13.48 1.69 -1.97
N LYS A 120 13.33 0.48 -2.52
CA LYS A 120 12.02 -0.08 -2.90
C LYS A 120 11.72 -1.47 -2.35
N THR A 121 12.74 -2.13 -1.79
CA THR A 121 12.66 -3.54 -1.42
C THR A 121 13.41 -3.80 -0.14
N VAL A 122 12.99 -4.83 0.57
CA VAL A 122 13.61 -5.31 1.81
C VAL A 122 13.96 -6.79 1.66
N THR A 123 15.11 -7.16 2.19
CA THR A 123 15.57 -8.55 2.31
C THR A 123 15.24 -9.02 3.72
N LEU A 124 14.40 -10.05 3.80
CA LEU A 124 13.91 -10.62 5.04
C LEU A 124 14.40 -12.06 5.17
N ARG A 125 14.47 -12.52 6.41
CA ARG A 125 14.68 -13.94 6.72
C ARG A 125 13.74 -14.33 7.85
N GLU A 126 13.06 -15.46 7.69
CA GLU A 126 12.16 -15.96 8.72
C GLU A 126 12.98 -16.38 9.94
N ILE A 127 12.44 -16.14 11.13
CA ILE A 127 13.05 -16.46 12.41
C ILE A 127 12.14 -17.34 13.25
N GLU A 128 12.75 -18.15 14.10
CA GLU A 128 12.07 -19.02 15.04
C GLU A 128 11.30 -18.20 16.10
N LYS A 129 10.37 -18.86 16.78
CA LYS A 129 9.55 -18.24 17.83
C LYS A 129 9.51 -19.08 19.10
N TYR A 130 9.41 -18.43 20.24
CA TYR A 130 8.92 -19.08 21.44
C TYR A 130 7.40 -19.19 21.33
N ARG A 131 6.86 -20.37 21.66
CA ARG A 131 5.41 -20.64 21.70
C ARG A 131 5.04 -21.03 23.12
N PHE A 132 4.04 -20.33 23.65
CA PHE A 132 3.40 -20.62 24.93
C PHE A 132 1.94 -20.89 24.66
N GLU A 133 1.45 -22.06 25.02
CA GLU A 133 0.10 -22.52 24.70
C GLU A 133 -0.62 -22.89 25.99
N GLU A 134 -1.84 -22.39 26.11
CA GLU A 134 -2.77 -22.63 27.22
C GLU A 134 -4.14 -22.95 26.60
N ASP A 135 -4.50 -24.23 26.63
CA ASP A 135 -5.64 -24.81 25.91
C ASP A 135 -5.61 -24.51 24.40
N MET A 136 -6.67 -23.88 23.88
CA MET A 136 -6.84 -23.53 22.45
C MET A 136 -6.32 -22.13 22.12
N ARG A 137 -5.52 -21.52 22.99
CA ARG A 137 -5.00 -20.15 22.83
C ARG A 137 -3.56 -20.08 23.28
N GLY A 138 -2.83 -19.10 22.79
CA GLY A 138 -1.46 -18.94 23.21
C GLY A 138 -0.83 -17.63 22.78
N TRP A 139 0.44 -17.53 23.13
CA TRP A 139 1.29 -16.40 22.85
C TRP A 139 2.55 -16.86 22.13
N VAL A 140 2.98 -16.08 21.16
CA VAL A 140 4.29 -16.26 20.53
C VAL A 140 5.12 -15.00 20.63
N THR A 141 6.44 -15.20 20.74
CA THR A 141 7.44 -14.13 20.72
C THR A 141 8.57 -14.51 19.78
N PRO A 142 9.15 -13.55 19.05
CA PRO A 142 10.24 -13.84 18.12
C PRO A 142 11.50 -14.26 18.87
N LYS A 143 12.32 -15.09 18.23
CA LYS A 143 13.70 -15.38 18.64
C LYS A 143 14.67 -14.66 17.69
N PRO A 144 15.14 -13.46 18.04
CA PRO A 144 16.04 -12.69 17.17
C PRO A 144 17.29 -13.51 16.80
N ASN A 145 17.70 -13.45 15.54
CA ASN A 145 18.86 -14.14 14.95
C ASN A 145 18.78 -15.68 14.88
N GLU A 146 17.70 -16.33 15.34
CA GLU A 146 17.46 -17.76 15.10
C GLU A 146 16.75 -17.96 13.76
N PHE A 147 17.52 -18.01 12.67
CA PHE A 147 16.94 -18.05 11.33
C PHE A 147 16.46 -19.44 10.90
N ILE A 148 15.25 -19.50 10.37
CA ILE A 148 14.66 -20.69 9.75
C ILE A 148 14.51 -20.46 8.24
N GLY A 149 15.33 -21.16 7.45
CA GLY A 149 15.29 -21.05 5.99
C GLY A 149 16.11 -19.91 5.38
N PRO A 150 16.00 -19.72 4.04
CA PRO A 150 16.82 -18.77 3.29
C PRO A 150 16.30 -17.33 3.37
N ALA A 151 17.18 -16.36 3.10
CA ALA A 151 16.77 -14.97 2.93
C ALA A 151 16.03 -14.78 1.61
N PHE A 152 15.01 -13.92 1.60
CA PHE A 152 14.22 -13.60 0.42
C PHE A 152 13.92 -12.10 0.33
N ARG A 153 13.67 -11.61 -0.88
CA ARG A 153 13.46 -10.19 -1.16
C ARG A 153 12.00 -9.89 -1.46
N LYS A 154 11.45 -8.85 -0.84
CA LYS A 154 10.07 -8.38 -1.08
C LYS A 154 10.02 -6.88 -1.32
N LYS A 155 8.97 -6.45 -2.01
CA LYS A 155 8.67 -5.03 -2.22
C LYS A 155 8.08 -4.43 -0.94
N ILE A 156 8.52 -3.22 -0.63
CA ILE A 156 7.96 -2.42 0.47
C ILE A 156 6.69 -1.75 -0.07
N GLU A 157 5.57 -1.94 0.63
CA GLU A 157 4.31 -1.23 0.38
C GLU A 157 4.12 -0.16 1.47
N SER A 158 2.97 0.53 1.44
CA SER A 158 2.67 1.71 2.27
C SER A 158 3.08 1.57 3.74
N GLU A 159 2.60 0.54 4.45
CA GLU A 159 2.89 0.34 5.89
C GLU A 159 3.17 -1.13 6.22
N TYR A 160 3.48 -1.95 5.22
CA TYR A 160 3.67 -3.38 5.36
C TYR A 160 4.54 -3.93 4.23
N VAL A 161 4.95 -5.19 4.38
CA VAL A 161 5.62 -5.97 3.36
C VAL A 161 4.72 -7.13 2.97
N GLN A 162 4.39 -7.26 1.68
CA GLN A 162 3.63 -8.40 1.18
C GLN A 162 4.55 -9.63 1.13
N ILE A 163 4.24 -10.67 1.91
CA ILE A 163 5.03 -11.91 1.95
C ILE A 163 4.45 -12.92 0.96
N GLY A 164 3.18 -13.28 1.14
CA GLY A 164 2.43 -14.22 0.30
C GLY A 164 1.21 -13.57 -0.35
N ASN A 165 0.27 -14.36 -0.89
CA ASN A 165 -0.95 -13.82 -1.50
C ASN A 165 -1.87 -13.16 -0.45
N ARG A 166 -2.00 -13.77 0.73
CA ARG A 166 -2.85 -13.29 1.84
C ARG A 166 -2.05 -13.02 3.11
N GLU A 167 -0.75 -12.91 2.99
CA GLU A 167 0.17 -12.77 4.12
C GLU A 167 0.90 -11.44 4.01
N ILE A 168 0.69 -10.59 5.03
CA ILE A 168 1.34 -9.29 5.16
C ILE A 168 2.16 -9.24 6.45
N ALA A 169 3.34 -8.65 6.39
CA ALA A 169 4.20 -8.46 7.55
C ALA A 169 4.28 -6.98 7.91
N ARG A 170 4.13 -6.65 9.19
CA ARG A 170 4.24 -5.30 9.75
C ARG A 170 5.35 -5.24 10.78
N LEU A 171 5.89 -4.05 11.02
CA LEU A 171 6.91 -3.85 12.05
C LEU A 171 6.35 -4.25 13.43
N LEU A 172 7.04 -5.15 14.12
CA LEU A 172 6.68 -5.57 15.46
C LEU A 172 7.06 -4.47 16.45
N LYS A 173 6.10 -4.11 17.32
CA LYS A 173 6.35 -3.14 18.38
C LYS A 173 7.29 -3.75 19.41
N PHE A 174 8.19 -2.92 19.93
CA PHE A 174 9.10 -3.29 21.00
C PHE A 174 9.28 -2.12 21.96
N THR A 175 9.56 -2.43 23.20
CA THR A 175 10.07 -1.48 24.20
C THR A 175 11.56 -1.75 24.39
N VAL A 176 12.32 -0.69 24.65
CA VAL A 176 13.73 -0.81 25.02
C VAL A 176 13.78 -0.69 26.54
N ILE A 177 14.42 -1.64 27.21
CA ILE A 177 14.71 -1.51 28.64
C ILE A 177 15.89 -0.55 28.75
N ASP A 178 15.66 0.64 29.32
CA ASP A 178 16.66 1.73 29.39
C ASP A 178 17.97 1.29 30.05
N GLU A 179 17.90 0.39 31.03
CA GLU A 179 19.04 -0.10 31.80
C GLU A 179 19.98 -1.02 31.00
N THR A 180 19.45 -1.78 30.04
CA THR A 180 20.23 -2.82 29.31
C THR A 180 20.29 -2.60 27.80
N GLY A 181 19.48 -1.67 27.26
CA GLY A 181 19.29 -1.48 25.82
C GLY A 181 18.60 -2.67 25.13
N THR A 182 18.12 -3.67 25.89
CA THR A 182 17.51 -4.87 25.33
C THR A 182 16.13 -4.57 24.77
N LYS A 183 15.87 -5.00 23.53
CA LYS A 183 14.55 -4.90 22.89
C LYS A 183 13.64 -6.01 23.42
N VAL A 184 12.55 -5.62 24.08
CA VAL A 184 11.47 -6.51 24.48
C VAL A 184 10.34 -6.38 23.48
N TYR A 185 10.11 -7.43 22.71
CA TYR A 185 9.08 -7.45 21.66
C TYR A 185 7.70 -7.77 22.22
N GLU A 186 6.67 -7.13 21.68
CA GLU A 186 5.28 -7.38 22.07
C GLU A 186 4.84 -8.81 21.70
N ARG A 187 4.23 -9.51 22.65
CA ARG A 187 3.72 -10.87 22.46
C ARG A 187 2.55 -10.86 21.47
N GLN A 188 2.52 -11.83 20.56
CA GLN A 188 1.42 -11.98 19.60
C GLN A 188 0.52 -13.12 20.03
N LYS A 189 -0.79 -12.90 20.02
CA LYS A 189 -1.77 -13.94 20.32
C LYS A 189 -1.96 -14.84 19.10
N PHE A 190 -2.20 -16.12 19.34
CA PHE A 190 -2.74 -17.04 18.35
C PHE A 190 -3.86 -17.87 19.00
N THR A 191 -4.81 -18.33 18.18
CA THR A 191 -5.81 -19.32 18.58
C THR A 191 -5.54 -20.61 17.80
N SER A 192 -5.81 -21.76 18.41
CA SER A 192 -5.68 -23.06 17.76
C SER A 192 -7.06 -23.69 17.58
N TYR A 193 -7.91 -23.04 16.79
CA TYR A 193 -9.09 -23.72 16.26
C TYR A 193 -8.66 -24.48 15.01
N ALA A 194 -8.53 -25.80 15.16
CA ALA A 194 -8.31 -26.75 14.08
C ALA A 194 -9.64 -27.18 13.45
#